data_AF-A0A0W7TSQ5-F1
#
_entry.id   AF-A0A0W7TSQ5-F1
#
_cell.length_a   1.000
_cell.length_b   1.000
_cell.length_c   1.000
_cell.angle_alpha   90.00
_cell.angle_beta   90.00
_cell.angle_gamma   90.00
#
_symmetry.space_group_name_H-M   'P 1'
#
loop_
_entity.id
_entity.type
_entity.pdbx_description
1 polymer ?
#
loop_
_entity_poly.entity_id
_entity_poly.type
_entity_poly.pdbx_seq_one_letter_code
_entity_poly.pdbx_strand_id
1 'polypeptide(L)'
;MPLFTPTIVFERITCITPEFLGARGLRALILDVDNTLTAHGSQELPPDVAAWLDTMRAAGVKLTIASNNMPGRVAPFAKRVGLEYQAFCCKPSPFGLRRARRAMGVSRREVALVGDQIFTDALGANLYGIPVLLVQPMRQDTKATIRLKRALEKPVLARYYKKGGRVHGKEEDRKPPDA
;
A
#
# COMPACT_ATOMS: atom_id res chain seq x y z
N MET A 1 6.79 -11.29 13.31
CA MET A 1 7.08 -9.91 12.86
C MET A 1 6.41 -8.94 13.80
N PRO A 2 7.03 -7.78 14.12
CA PRO A 2 6.38 -6.78 14.94
C PRO A 2 5.15 -6.24 14.23
N LEU A 3 4.03 -6.22 14.94
CA LEU A 3 2.68 -6.15 14.38
C LEU A 3 2.39 -4.86 13.60
N PHE A 4 2.98 -3.74 14.03
CA PHE A 4 2.77 -2.41 13.43
C PHE A 4 3.93 -1.94 12.57
N THR A 5 4.99 -2.74 12.44
CA THR A 5 6.20 -2.29 11.74
C THR A 5 6.05 -2.57 10.25
N PRO A 6 6.25 -1.57 9.38
CA PRO A 6 6.25 -1.81 7.95
C PRO A 6 7.44 -2.67 7.54
N THR A 7 7.34 -3.40 6.43
CA THR A 7 8.50 -4.13 5.89
C THR A 7 9.49 -3.14 5.31
N ILE A 8 9.00 -2.25 4.44
CA ILE A 8 9.77 -1.19 3.77
C ILE A 8 8.87 0.04 3.65
N VAL A 9 9.45 1.24 3.74
CA VAL A 9 8.73 2.52 3.56
C VAL A 9 9.22 3.19 2.27
N PHE A 10 8.28 3.65 1.46
CA PHE A 10 8.51 4.38 0.22
C PHE A 10 7.93 5.80 0.30
N GLU A 11 8.57 6.74 -0.38
CA GLU A 11 8.05 8.11 -0.51
C GLU A 11 6.72 8.11 -1.29
N ARG A 12 6.66 7.35 -2.39
CA ARG A 12 5.47 7.20 -3.22
C ARG A 12 5.39 5.78 -3.77
N ILE A 13 4.19 5.37 -4.14
CA ILE A 13 3.98 4.10 -4.86
C ILE A 13 4.84 4.00 -6.13
N THR A 14 5.04 5.13 -6.81
CA THR A 14 5.85 5.21 -8.04
C THR A 14 7.35 4.98 -7.83
N CYS A 15 7.81 4.85 -6.59
CA CYS A 15 9.19 4.47 -6.25
C CYS A 15 9.37 2.94 -6.15
N ILE A 16 8.27 2.18 -6.10
CA ILE A 16 8.33 0.71 -6.13
C ILE A 16 8.56 0.31 -7.59
N THR A 17 9.64 -0.41 -7.89
CA THR A 17 9.95 -0.84 -9.26
C THR A 17 9.76 -2.35 -9.44
N PRO A 18 9.51 -2.85 -10.67
CA PRO A 18 9.44 -4.28 -10.93
C PRO A 18 10.73 -5.02 -10.51
N GLU A 19 11.90 -4.41 -10.69
CA GLU A 19 13.20 -4.99 -10.32
C GLU A 19 13.30 -5.16 -8.80
N PHE A 20 12.84 -4.17 -8.04
CA PHE A 20 12.77 -4.25 -6.58
C PHE A 20 11.90 -5.43 -6.11
N LEU A 21 10.76 -5.64 -6.77
CA LEU A 21 9.84 -6.74 -6.49
C LEU A 21 10.46 -8.09 -6.86
N GLY A 22 11.02 -8.19 -8.07
CA GLY A 22 11.67 -9.39 -8.59
C GLY A 22 12.82 -9.86 -7.71
N ALA A 23 13.68 -8.94 -7.26
CA ALA A 23 14.78 -9.22 -6.34
C ALA A 23 14.33 -9.80 -4.98
N ARG A 24 13.04 -9.65 -4.64
CA ARG A 24 12.42 -10.17 -3.41
C ARG A 24 11.47 -11.35 -3.65
N GLY A 25 11.40 -11.85 -4.89
CA GLY A 25 10.47 -12.91 -5.27
C GLY A 25 9.00 -12.46 -5.25
N LEU A 26 8.73 -11.16 -5.24
CA LEU A 26 7.38 -10.60 -5.30
C LEU A 26 6.95 -10.50 -6.77
N ARG A 27 5.77 -11.05 -7.07
CA ARG A 27 5.17 -11.09 -8.41
C ARG A 27 3.78 -10.47 -8.44
N ALA A 28 3.28 -10.06 -7.28
CA ALA A 28 1.92 -9.58 -7.09
C ALA A 28 1.86 -8.47 -6.05
N LEU A 29 1.03 -7.45 -6.30
CA LEU A 29 0.71 -6.41 -5.35
C LEU A 29 -0.80 -6.33 -5.10
N ILE A 30 -1.14 -6.29 -3.82
CA ILE A 30 -2.46 -5.86 -3.35
C ILE A 30 -2.34 -4.37 -3.02
N LEU A 31 -3.21 -3.54 -3.59
CA LEU A 31 -3.10 -2.09 -3.54
C LEU A 31 -4.25 -1.50 -2.72
N ASP A 32 -3.95 -0.68 -1.72
CA ASP A 32 -4.94 0.26 -1.20
C ASP A 32 -5.23 1.37 -2.22
N VAL A 33 -6.30 2.15 -1.99
CA VAL A 33 -6.78 3.19 -2.90
C VAL A 33 -6.47 4.57 -2.34
N ASP A 34 -7.05 4.90 -1.19
CA ASP A 34 -7.03 6.26 -0.68
C ASP A 34 -5.65 6.58 -0.10
N ASN A 35 -5.10 7.73 -0.46
CA ASN A 35 -3.74 8.17 -0.15
C ASN A 35 -2.62 7.21 -0.59
N THR A 36 -2.94 6.20 -1.41
CA THR A 36 -1.99 5.25 -2.00
C THR A 36 -1.96 5.37 -3.52
N LEU A 37 -3.08 5.11 -4.20
CA LEU A 37 -3.23 5.27 -5.65
C LEU A 37 -3.82 6.63 -6.04
N THR A 38 -4.61 7.22 -5.15
CA THR A 38 -5.26 8.52 -5.36
C THR A 38 -5.45 9.24 -4.03
N ALA A 39 -5.72 10.54 -4.05
CA ALA A 39 -6.05 11.27 -2.83
C ALA A 39 -7.34 10.73 -2.18
N HIS A 40 -7.47 10.87 -0.85
CA HIS A 40 -8.63 10.38 -0.11
C HIS A 40 -9.97 10.84 -0.73
N GLY A 41 -10.81 9.89 -1.14
CA GLY A 41 -12.12 10.15 -1.74
C GLY A 41 -12.11 10.55 -3.22
N SER A 42 -10.94 10.77 -3.84
CA SER A 42 -10.83 11.17 -5.25
C SER A 42 -10.98 10.00 -6.21
N GLN A 43 -11.70 10.20 -7.32
CA GLN A 43 -11.75 9.22 -8.42
C GLN A 43 -10.62 9.43 -9.43
N GLU A 44 -9.88 10.53 -9.34
CA GLU A 44 -8.80 10.87 -10.27
C GLU A 44 -7.61 9.95 -10.08
N LEU A 45 -7.02 9.48 -11.18
CA LEU A 45 -5.76 8.75 -11.16
C LEU A 45 -4.67 9.70 -11.66
N PRO A 46 -3.67 10.05 -10.84
CA PRO A 46 -2.56 10.88 -11.28
C PRO A 46 -1.81 10.22 -12.46
N PRO A 47 -1.35 11.00 -13.46
CA PRO A 47 -0.66 10.45 -14.63
C PRO A 47 0.58 9.61 -14.30
N ASP A 48 1.34 9.98 -13.26
CA ASP A 48 2.52 9.23 -12.83
C ASP A 48 2.17 7.87 -12.22
N VAL A 49 1.05 7.78 -11.49
CA VAL A 49 0.52 6.52 -10.96
C VAL A 49 -0.06 5.65 -12.08
N ALA A 50 -0.72 6.26 -13.08
CA ALA A 50 -1.17 5.55 -14.28
C ALA A 50 0.01 4.91 -15.03
N ALA A 51 1.05 5.69 -15.32
CA ALA A 51 2.26 5.18 -15.95
C ALA A 51 2.91 4.06 -15.11
N TRP A 52 2.93 4.19 -13.79
CA TRP A 52 3.44 3.16 -12.90
C TRP A 52 2.64 1.85 -12.96
N LEU A 53 1.30 1.92 -13.02
CA LEU A 53 0.45 0.75 -13.21
C LEU A 53 0.77 0.03 -14.52
N ASP A 54 0.98 0.79 -15.59
CA ASP A 54 1.32 0.23 -16.90
C ASP A 54 2.71 -0.41 -16.91
N THR A 55 3.70 0.22 -16.30
CA THR A 55 5.04 -0.37 -16.10
C THR A 55 4.96 -1.70 -15.34
N MET A 56 4.18 -1.75 -14.25
CA MET A 56 4.00 -2.97 -13.47
C MET A 56 3.33 -4.08 -14.28
N ARG A 57 2.30 -3.75 -15.06
CA ARG A 57 1.63 -4.71 -15.96
C ARG A 57 2.55 -5.22 -17.05
N ALA A 58 3.31 -4.33 -17.69
CA ALA A 58 4.27 -4.68 -18.73
C ALA A 58 5.36 -5.63 -18.21
N ALA A 59 5.76 -5.47 -16.95
CA ALA A 59 6.68 -6.38 -16.26
C ALA A 59 6.03 -7.68 -15.76
N GLY A 60 4.73 -7.91 -16.02
CA GLY A 60 4.01 -9.11 -15.61
C GLY A 60 3.65 -9.16 -14.12
N VAL A 61 3.72 -8.04 -13.40
CA VAL A 61 3.32 -7.97 -11.99
C VAL A 61 1.79 -7.99 -11.92
N LYS A 62 1.23 -8.95 -11.18
CA LYS A 62 -0.21 -9.02 -10.94
C LYS A 62 -0.63 -7.93 -9.98
N LEU A 63 -1.69 -7.18 -10.30
CA LEU A 63 -2.18 -6.08 -9.48
C LEU A 63 -3.66 -6.29 -9.14
N THR A 64 -4.03 -6.05 -7.88
CA THR A 64 -5.44 -6.00 -7.48
C THR A 64 -5.65 -4.93 -6.41
N ILE A 65 -6.85 -4.38 -6.35
CA ILE A 65 -7.23 -3.42 -5.31
C ILE A 65 -7.81 -4.16 -4.10
N ALA A 66 -7.43 -3.76 -2.89
CA ALA A 66 -8.10 -4.17 -1.66
C ALA A 66 -8.35 -2.95 -0.75
N SER A 67 -9.61 -2.53 -0.66
CA SER A 67 -10.01 -1.33 0.09
C SER A 67 -11.02 -1.64 1.19
N ASN A 68 -10.97 -0.88 2.28
CA ASN A 68 -12.00 -0.88 3.32
C ASN A 68 -13.26 -0.11 2.93
N ASN A 69 -13.22 0.67 1.86
CA ASN A 69 -14.37 1.43 1.38
C ASN A 69 -15.46 0.52 0.81
N MET A 70 -16.67 1.07 0.74
CA MET A 70 -17.82 0.43 0.14
C MET A 70 -17.66 0.26 -1.38
N PRO A 71 -18.30 -0.76 -1.99
CA PRO A 71 -18.22 -1.00 -3.43
C PRO A 71 -18.56 0.22 -4.29
N GLY A 72 -19.53 1.06 -3.89
CA GLY A 72 -19.89 2.27 -4.62
C GLY A 72 -18.74 3.27 -4.78
N ARG A 73 -17.76 3.27 -3.88
CA ARG A 73 -16.55 4.09 -3.98
C ARG A 73 -15.46 3.39 -4.81
N VAL A 74 -15.26 2.10 -4.56
CA VAL A 74 -14.12 1.32 -5.09
C VAL A 74 -14.34 0.89 -6.54
N ALA A 75 -15.54 0.42 -6.89
CA ALA A 75 -15.82 -0.16 -8.20
C ALA A 75 -15.64 0.82 -9.37
N PRO A 76 -16.08 2.10 -9.28
CA PRO A 76 -15.85 3.07 -10.35
C PRO A 76 -14.36 3.34 -10.57
N PHE A 77 -13.59 3.44 -9.49
CA PHE A 77 -12.14 3.63 -9.55
C PHE A 77 -11.46 2.41 -10.16
N ALA A 78 -11.75 1.22 -9.65
CA ALA A 78 -11.21 -0.05 -10.14
C ALA A 78 -11.47 -0.27 -11.63
N LYS A 79 -12.70 0.02 -12.09
CA LYS A 79 -13.08 -0.03 -13.51
C LYS A 79 -12.28 0.96 -14.34
N ARG A 80 -12.11 2.20 -13.89
CA ARG A 80 -11.34 3.23 -14.58
C ARG A 80 -9.88 2.83 -14.74
N VAL A 81 -9.28 2.29 -13.68
CA VAL A 81 -7.87 1.91 -13.72
C VAL A 81 -7.67 0.55 -14.40
N GLY A 82 -8.72 -0.23 -14.66
CA GLY A 82 -8.62 -1.56 -15.26
C GLY A 82 -7.99 -2.59 -14.32
N LEU A 83 -8.45 -2.64 -13.07
CA LEU A 83 -7.99 -3.61 -12.06
C LEU A 83 -9.16 -4.36 -11.43
N GLU A 84 -8.94 -5.65 -11.15
CA GLU A 84 -9.79 -6.42 -10.24
C GLU A 84 -9.73 -5.83 -8.83
N TYR A 85 -10.84 -5.92 -8.08
CA TYR A 85 -10.92 -5.34 -6.75
C TYR A 85 -11.63 -6.20 -5.72
N GLN A 86 -11.24 -6.02 -4.47
CA GLN A 86 -11.98 -6.40 -3.28
C GLN A 86 -12.34 -5.14 -2.49
N ALA A 87 -13.62 -4.81 -2.43
CA ALA A 87 -14.14 -3.78 -1.54
C ALA A 87 -14.52 -4.38 -0.19
N PHE A 88 -14.74 -3.51 0.80
CA PHE A 88 -15.13 -3.88 2.16
C PHE A 88 -14.21 -4.97 2.79
N CYS A 89 -12.90 -4.80 2.64
CA CYS A 89 -11.91 -5.77 3.11
C CYS A 89 -11.80 -5.89 4.64
N CYS A 90 -12.36 -4.93 5.39
CA CYS A 90 -12.31 -4.87 6.85
C CYS A 90 -10.90 -4.95 7.45
N LYS A 91 -9.87 -4.45 6.76
CA LYS A 91 -8.51 -4.29 7.29
C LYS A 91 -8.59 -3.53 8.63
N PRO A 92 -7.94 -4.00 9.70
CA PRO A 92 -6.80 -4.93 9.72
C PRO A 92 -7.15 -6.42 9.66
N SER A 93 -8.43 -6.80 9.52
CA SER A 93 -8.80 -8.20 9.36
C SER A 93 -8.16 -8.82 8.10
N PRO A 94 -7.55 -10.01 8.19
CA PRO A 94 -6.83 -10.62 7.06
C PRO A 94 -7.75 -11.22 5.99
N PHE A 95 -9.07 -11.29 6.21
CA PHE A 95 -10.01 -11.96 5.31
C PHE A 95 -10.06 -11.32 3.91
N GLY A 96 -10.08 -9.99 3.84
CA GLY A 96 -10.05 -9.26 2.56
C GLY A 96 -8.78 -9.53 1.78
N LEU A 97 -7.62 -9.45 2.44
CA LEU A 97 -6.31 -9.74 1.83
C LEU A 97 -6.21 -11.19 1.35
N ARG A 98 -6.75 -12.14 2.12
CA ARG A 98 -6.81 -13.55 1.71
C ARG A 98 -7.62 -13.74 0.44
N ARG A 99 -8.78 -13.08 0.34
CA ARG A 99 -9.65 -13.16 -0.82
C ARG A 99 -8.99 -12.55 -2.06
N ALA A 100 -8.40 -11.36 -1.92
CA ALA A 100 -7.64 -10.69 -2.98
C ALA A 100 -6.51 -11.59 -3.50
N ARG A 101 -5.64 -12.10 -2.61
CA ARG A 101 -4.55 -13.01 -3.01
C ARG A 101 -5.05 -14.26 -3.73
N ARG A 102 -6.13 -14.90 -3.23
CA ARG A 102 -6.69 -16.11 -3.85
C ARG A 102 -7.17 -15.83 -5.27
N ALA A 103 -7.83 -14.69 -5.51
CA ALA A 103 -8.25 -14.28 -6.85
C ALA A 103 -7.07 -14.08 -7.81
N MET A 104 -5.92 -13.60 -7.30
CA MET A 104 -4.70 -13.45 -8.09
C MET A 104 -3.99 -14.78 -8.41
N GLY A 105 -4.32 -15.86 -7.71
CA GLY A 105 -3.69 -17.17 -7.90
C GLY A 105 -2.19 -17.20 -7.58
N VAL A 106 -1.74 -16.48 -6.54
CA VAL A 106 -0.33 -16.40 -6.12
C VAL A 106 -0.15 -16.86 -4.69
N SER A 107 1.04 -17.33 -4.30
CA SER A 107 1.32 -17.71 -2.92
C SER A 107 1.50 -16.48 -2.02
N ARG A 108 1.49 -16.68 -0.69
CA ARG A 108 1.76 -15.60 0.29
C ARG A 108 3.18 -15.05 0.21
N ARG A 109 4.13 -15.83 -0.33
CA ARG A 109 5.54 -15.43 -0.47
C ARG A 109 5.77 -14.53 -1.69
N GLU A 110 4.85 -14.55 -2.65
CA GLU A 110 4.96 -13.83 -3.92
C GLU A 110 4.15 -12.51 -3.93
N VAL A 111 3.48 -12.16 -2.84
CA VAL A 111 2.57 -11.02 -2.78
C VAL A 111 2.92 -10.07 -1.64
N ALA A 112 2.80 -8.77 -1.89
CA ALA A 112 2.89 -7.74 -0.87
C ALA A 112 1.63 -6.86 -0.87
N LEU A 113 1.32 -6.26 0.28
CA LEU A 113 0.35 -5.16 0.39
C LEU A 113 1.08 -3.83 0.22
N VAL A 114 0.51 -2.94 -0.60
CA VAL A 114 0.92 -1.53 -0.69
C VAL A 114 -0.20 -0.68 -0.11
N GLY A 115 0.12 0.16 0.87
CA GLY A 115 -0.85 1.02 1.54
C GLY A 115 -0.13 2.10 2.34
N ASP A 116 -0.87 3.03 2.91
CA ASP A 116 -0.30 4.21 3.56
C ASP A 116 -0.57 4.25 5.07
N GLN A 117 -1.43 3.38 5.60
CA GLN A 117 -1.82 3.38 7.01
C GLN A 117 -1.23 2.20 7.79
N ILE A 118 -0.62 2.49 8.93
CA ILE A 118 -0.01 1.46 9.78
C ILE A 118 -1.09 0.64 10.50
N PHE A 119 -2.11 1.30 11.04
CA PHE A 119 -3.13 0.62 11.84
C PHE A 119 -4.16 -0.17 11.02
N THR A 120 -4.09 -0.11 9.70
CA THR A 120 -4.96 -0.89 8.81
C THR A 120 -4.12 -1.75 7.88
N ASP A 121 -3.26 -1.14 7.05
CA ASP A 121 -2.48 -1.86 6.06
C ASP A 121 -1.32 -2.62 6.70
N ALA A 122 -0.41 -1.94 7.41
CA ALA A 122 0.73 -2.64 8.01
C ALA A 122 0.29 -3.70 9.02
N LEU A 123 -0.65 -3.34 9.90
CA LEU A 123 -1.26 -4.27 10.84
C LEU A 123 -1.92 -5.45 10.13
N GLY A 124 -2.73 -5.20 9.09
CA GLY A 124 -3.43 -6.25 8.35
C GLY A 124 -2.49 -7.18 7.57
N ALA A 125 -1.45 -6.63 6.92
CA ALA A 125 -0.45 -7.43 6.21
C ALA A 125 0.38 -8.28 7.18
N ASN A 126 0.78 -7.71 8.32
CA ASN A 126 1.56 -8.41 9.34
C ASN A 126 0.73 -9.53 10.00
N LEU A 127 -0.54 -9.28 10.33
CA LEU A 127 -1.48 -10.32 10.81
C LEU A 127 -1.68 -11.40 9.76
N TYR A 128 -1.82 -11.01 8.49
CA TYR A 128 -1.94 -11.95 7.40
C TYR A 128 -0.62 -12.64 7.04
N GLY A 129 0.51 -12.16 7.56
CA GLY A 129 1.88 -12.58 7.28
C GLY A 129 2.24 -12.50 5.80
N ILE A 130 2.09 -11.33 5.21
CA ILE A 130 2.67 -10.92 3.92
C ILE A 130 3.44 -9.60 4.11
N PRO A 131 4.45 -9.30 3.27
CA PRO A 131 5.14 -8.02 3.32
C PRO A 131 4.19 -6.84 3.14
N VAL A 132 4.48 -5.72 3.82
CA VAL A 132 3.83 -4.43 3.59
C VAL A 132 4.85 -3.41 3.10
N LEU A 133 4.59 -2.85 1.92
CA LEU A 133 5.31 -1.73 1.35
C LEU A 133 4.50 -0.48 1.69
N LEU A 134 4.87 0.17 2.80
CA LEU A 134 4.16 1.35 3.28
C LEU A 134 4.57 2.55 2.43
N VAL A 135 3.61 3.32 1.92
CA VAL A 135 3.88 4.57 1.19
C VAL A 135 3.54 5.78 2.06
N GLN A 136 4.19 6.92 1.84
CA GLN A 136 3.74 8.15 2.47
C GLN A 136 2.40 8.61 1.86
N PRO A 137 1.49 9.19 2.67
CA PRO A 137 0.18 9.59 2.19
C PRO A 137 0.29 10.66 1.11
N MET A 138 -0.43 10.48 0.00
CA MET A 138 -0.36 11.39 -1.15
C MET A 138 -0.77 12.83 -0.85
N ARG A 139 -1.72 13.03 0.08
CA ARG A 139 -2.19 14.35 0.52
C ARG A 139 -2.49 14.33 2.01
N GLN A 140 -2.63 15.52 2.58
CA GLN A 140 -3.08 15.66 3.96
C GLN A 140 -4.50 15.10 4.15
N ASP A 141 -4.67 14.37 5.24
CA ASP A 141 -5.95 13.76 5.59
C ASP A 141 -6.98 14.81 6.02
N THR A 142 -8.15 14.79 5.38
CA THR A 142 -9.26 15.71 5.71
C THR A 142 -10.05 15.28 6.93
N LYS A 143 -10.08 13.97 7.25
CA LYS A 143 -10.85 13.42 8.37
C LYS A 143 -10.06 13.47 9.68
N ALA A 144 -10.65 14.06 10.72
CA ALA A 144 -10.05 14.16 12.05
C ALA A 144 -9.66 12.80 12.65
N THR A 145 -10.47 11.77 12.43
CA THR A 145 -10.18 10.40 12.89
C THR A 145 -8.94 9.81 12.22
N ILE A 146 -8.68 10.14 10.94
CA ILE A 146 -7.46 9.71 10.25
C ILE A 146 -6.27 10.50 10.77
N ARG A 147 -6.39 11.83 10.94
CA ARG A 147 -5.33 12.67 11.53
C ARG A 147 -4.92 12.20 12.93
N LEU A 148 -5.88 11.79 13.76
CA LEU A 148 -5.58 11.21 15.08
C LEU A 148 -4.78 9.91 14.95
N LYS A 149 -5.20 9.00 14.06
CA LYS A 149 -4.45 7.77 13.78
C LYS A 149 -3.02 8.10 13.34
N ARG A 150 -2.81 9.04 12.42
CA ARG A 150 -1.47 9.49 11.98
C ARG A 150 -0.59 9.95 13.13
N ALA A 151 -1.14 10.73 14.06
CA ALA A 151 -0.40 11.19 15.22
C ALA A 151 0.07 10.01 16.09
N LEU A 152 -0.77 8.99 16.25
CA LEU A 152 -0.45 7.75 16.96
C LEU A 152 0.50 6.83 16.17
N GLU A 153 0.61 6.98 14.86
CA GLU A 153 1.57 6.25 14.00
C GLU A 153 3.00 6.79 14.13
N LYS A 154 3.17 8.08 14.46
CA LYS A 154 4.49 8.72 14.56
C LYS A 154 5.50 7.98 15.45
N PRO A 155 5.15 7.52 16.68
CA PRO A 155 6.10 6.78 17.51
C PRO A 155 6.50 5.42 16.92
N VAL A 156 5.59 4.78 16.18
CA VAL A 156 5.86 3.51 15.49
C VAL A 156 6.88 3.73 14.38
N LEU A 157 6.69 4.75 13.55
CA LEU A 157 7.63 5.13 12.50
C LEU A 157 8.97 5.57 13.08
N ALA A 158 8.98 6.40 14.13
CA ALA A 158 10.21 6.81 14.81
C ALA A 158 11.01 5.60 15.31
N ARG A 159 10.34 4.57 15.84
CA ARG A 159 10.99 3.32 16.26
C ARG A 159 11.50 2.50 15.08
N TYR A 160 10.80 2.48 13.94
CA TYR A 160 11.27 1.86 12.71
C TYR A 160 12.55 2.53 12.19
N TYR A 161 12.57 3.86 12.14
CA TYR A 161 13.75 4.63 11.68
C TYR A 161 14.93 4.52 12.65
N LYS A 162 14.70 4.53 13.97
CA LYS A 162 15.75 4.29 14.97
C LYS A 162 16.42 2.92 14.84
N LYS A 163 15.75 1.95 14.22
CA LYS A 163 16.29 0.61 13.93
C LYS A 163 17.01 0.53 12.57
N GLY A 164 17.23 1.66 11.91
CA GLY A 164 17.91 1.72 10.62
C GLY A 164 16.97 1.62 9.41
N GLY A 165 15.65 1.63 9.61
CA GLY A 165 14.69 1.76 8.52
C GLY A 165 14.89 3.07 7.76
N ARG A 166 14.64 3.06 6.45
CA ARG A 166 14.75 4.23 5.57
C ARG A 166 13.47 4.44 4.77
N VAL A 167 13.35 5.64 4.20
CA VAL A 167 12.33 5.95 3.20
C VAL A 167 13.00 5.88 1.82
N HIS A 168 12.52 4.98 0.97
CA HIS A 168 13.01 4.83 -0.39
C HIS A 168 12.27 5.80 -1.32
N GLY A 169 13.01 6.73 -1.94
CA GLY A 169 12.51 7.73 -2.90
C GLY A 169 13.15 7.58 -4.27
N LYS A 170 12.82 8.49 -5.21
CA LYS A 170 13.43 8.54 -6.56
C LYS A 170 14.85 9.15 -6.56
N GLU A 171 15.17 9.99 -5.58
CA GLU A 171 16.47 10.65 -5.41
C GLU A 171 17.02 10.30 -4.03
N GLU A 172 17.76 9.19 -3.97
CA GLU A 172 18.41 8.61 -2.78
C GLU A 172 17.51 8.35 -1.56
N ASP A 173 17.93 7.42 -0.70
CA ASP A 173 17.20 7.14 0.55
C ASP A 173 17.27 8.38 1.46
N ARG A 174 16.15 9.07 1.64
CA ARG A 174 16.12 10.25 2.53
C ARG A 174 15.93 9.82 3.98
N LYS A 175 16.61 10.54 4.88
CA LYS A 175 16.26 10.53 6.31
C LYS A 175 14.80 11.00 6.42
N PRO A 176 13.96 10.36 7.24
CA PRO A 176 12.57 10.76 7.41
C PRO A 176 12.48 12.24 7.81
N PRO A 177 11.40 12.96 7.43
CA PRO A 177 11.15 14.29 7.96
C PRO A 177 11.13 14.24 9.49
N ASP A 178 11.75 15.23 10.13
CA ASP A 178 11.84 15.30 11.59
C ASP A 178 10.44 15.10 12.21
N ALA A 179 10.35 14.13 13.13
CA ALA A 179 9.09 13.58 13.65
C ALA A 179 8.33 14.56 14.57
#